data_AF-A0A1I4QDB8-F1
#
_entry.id   AF-A0A1I4QDB8-F1
#
_cell.length_a   1.000
_cell.length_b   1.000
_cell.length_c   1.000
_cell.angle_alpha   90.00
_cell.angle_beta   90.00
_cell.angle_gamma   90.00
#
_symmetry.space_group_name_H-M   'P 1'
#
loop_
_entity.id
_entity.type
_entity.pdbx_description
1 polymer ?
#
loop_
_entity_poly.entity_id
_entity_poly.type
_entity_poly.pdbx_seq_one_letter_code
_entity_poly.pdbx_strand_id
1 'polypeptide(L)'
;MGIKNCPECGKLYVENPSGLCPECYAQEEVYEHQIGEYLRENGKASVEKIHEETGVKEKIILRMIKSGRLLVDGVSMISYPCDMCGVPIYEGRICAKCGSSFTKQVKEVWRDKDNYGSQREGLRMYSKDDLKK
;
A
#
# COMPACT_ATOMS: atom_id res chain seq x y z
N MET A 1 0.56 -27.37 5.26
CA MET A 1 0.83 -26.64 6.52
C MET A 1 2.34 -26.51 6.65
N GLY A 2 2.90 -25.35 6.32
CA GLY A 2 4.33 -25.09 6.47
C GLY A 2 4.63 -24.45 7.82
N ILE A 3 5.81 -24.70 8.37
CA ILE A 3 6.34 -23.90 9.49
C ILE A 3 7.07 -22.71 8.87
N LYS A 4 6.79 -21.51 9.35
CA LYS A 4 7.42 -20.26 8.92
C LYS A 4 8.02 -19.53 10.12
N ASN A 5 8.97 -18.63 9.84
CA ASN A 5 9.50 -17.73 10.84
C ASN A 5 8.63 -16.48 10.90
N CYS A 6 8.28 -16.05 12.12
CA CYS A 6 7.56 -14.81 12.33
C CYS A 6 8.44 -13.61 11.93
N PRO A 7 7.96 -12.67 11.11
CA PRO A 7 8.73 -11.49 10.71
C PRO A 7 9.00 -10.51 11.86
N GLU A 8 8.22 -10.55 12.94
CA GLU A 8 8.36 -9.63 14.09
C GLU A 8 9.32 -10.16 15.17
N CYS A 9 9.13 -11.40 15.59
CA CYS A 9 9.88 -12.00 16.71
C CYS A 9 10.87 -13.08 16.29
N GLY A 10 10.87 -13.51 15.03
CA GLY A 10 11.74 -14.57 14.52
C GLY A 10 11.38 -16.00 14.97
N LYS A 11 10.36 -16.18 15.83
CA LYS A 11 9.94 -17.50 16.30
C LYS A 11 9.34 -18.34 15.17
N LEU A 12 9.57 -19.65 15.24
CA LEU A 12 8.93 -20.63 14.36
C LEU A 12 7.47 -20.79 14.76
N TYR A 13 6.57 -20.70 13.78
CA TYR A 13 5.13 -20.87 13.98
C TYR A 13 4.52 -21.61 12.79
N VAL A 14 3.36 -22.24 13.01
CA VAL A 14 2.58 -22.86 11.92
C VAL A 14 1.99 -21.75 11.07
N GLU A 15 2.12 -21.85 9.75
CA GLU A 15 1.60 -20.86 8.81
C GLU A 15 0.10 -20.62 9.02
N ASN A 16 -0.22 -19.36 9.32
CA ASN A 16 -1.58 -18.88 9.55
C ASN A 16 -1.89 -17.79 8.52
N PRO A 17 -3.18 -17.55 8.19
CA PRO A 17 -3.58 -16.46 7.30
C PRO A 17 -3.11 -15.08 7.79
N SER A 18 -2.92 -14.92 9.11
CA SER A 18 -2.41 -13.69 9.71
C SER A 18 -0.93 -13.41 9.42
N GLY A 19 -0.16 -14.39 8.93
CA GLY A 19 1.27 -14.20 8.62
C GLY A 19 2.18 -13.90 9.82
N LEU A 20 1.66 -14.05 11.05
CA LEU A 20 2.34 -13.77 12.32
C LEU A 20 2.14 -14.93 13.29
N CYS A 21 3.07 -15.08 14.23
CA CYS A 21 2.89 -16.03 15.34
C CYS A 21 1.75 -15.56 16.27
N PRO A 22 1.10 -16.47 17.00
CA PRO A 22 -0.04 -16.14 17.87
C PRO A 22 0.30 -15.09 18.94
N GLU A 23 1.53 -15.09 19.45
CA GLU A 23 1.97 -14.09 20.43
C GLU A 23 2.06 -12.69 19.82
N CYS A 24 2.65 -12.55 18.63
CA CYS A 24 2.74 -11.26 17.94
C CYS A 24 1.37 -10.77 17.48
N TYR A 25 0.48 -11.69 17.09
CA TYR A 25 -0.90 -11.33 16.76
C TYR A 25 -1.64 -10.77 17.98
N ALA A 26 -1.55 -11.43 19.14
CA ALA A 26 -2.14 -10.92 20.38
C ALA A 26 -1.55 -9.57 20.81
N GLN A 27 -0.25 -9.37 20.59
CA GLN A 27 0.39 -8.07 20.84
C GLN A 27 -0.14 -6.98 19.91
N GLU A 28 -0.36 -7.28 18.63
CA GLU A 28 -0.98 -6.33 17.70
C GLU A 28 -2.38 -5.90 18.18
N GLU A 29 -3.21 -6.81 18.69
CA GLU A 29 -4.53 -6.48 19.22
C GLU A 29 -4.43 -5.51 20.42
N VAL A 30 -3.45 -5.69 21.30
CA VAL A 30 -3.20 -4.78 22.43
C VAL A 30 -2.77 -3.40 21.93
N TYR A 31 -1.86 -3.34 20.96
CA TYR A 31 -1.40 -2.08 20.37
C TYR A 31 -2.54 -1.34 19.66
N GLU A 32 -3.40 -2.06 18.96
CA GLU A 32 -4.57 -1.49 18.30
C GLU A 32 -5.50 -0.82 19.31
N HIS A 33 -5.77 -1.48 20.44
CA HIS A 33 -6.57 -0.91 21.51
C HIS A 33 -5.90 0.34 22.13
N GLN A 34 -4.60 0.31 22.40
CA GLN A 34 -3.87 1.45 22.95
C GLN A 34 -3.87 2.66 22.02
N ILE A 35 -3.60 2.44 20.74
CA ILE A 35 -3.62 3.50 19.72
C ILE A 35 -5.04 4.03 19.54
N GLY A 36 -6.06 3.15 19.56
CA GLY A 36 -7.47 3.52 19.48
C GLY A 36 -7.92 4.45 20.61
N GLU A 37 -7.56 4.12 21.85
CA GLU A 37 -7.86 4.97 23.02
C GLU A 37 -7.14 6.33 22.92
N TYR A 38 -5.86 6.33 22.55
CA TYR A 38 -5.10 7.56 22.35
C TYR A 38 -5.71 8.47 21.25
N LEU A 39 -6.18 7.88 20.15
CA LEU A 39 -6.82 8.62 19.07
C LEU A 39 -8.18 9.20 19.47
N ARG A 40 -8.92 8.53 20.36
CA ARG A 40 -10.18 9.06 20.93
C ARG A 40 -9.94 10.30 21.77
N GLU A 41 -8.87 10.31 22.57
CA GLU A 41 -8.54 11.44 23.43
C GLU A 41 -7.92 12.61 22.67
N ASN A 42 -7.05 12.34 21.69
CA ASN A 42 -6.24 13.38 21.05
C ASN A 42 -6.69 13.81 19.65
N GLY A 43 -7.55 13.07 18.95
CA GLY A 43 -8.16 13.45 17.65
C GLY A 43 -7.19 13.68 16.48
N LYS A 44 -6.01 14.25 16.67
CA LYS A 44 -5.01 14.47 15.62
C LYS A 44 -3.65 14.08 16.17
N ALA A 45 -3.04 13.08 15.56
CA ALA A 45 -1.74 12.58 15.99
C ALA A 45 -0.84 12.29 14.80
N SER A 46 0.45 12.62 14.90
CA SER A 46 1.46 12.11 13.96
C SER A 46 1.88 10.71 14.39
N VAL A 47 2.37 9.90 13.43
CA VAL A 47 2.95 8.58 13.73
C VAL A 47 4.03 8.67 14.81
N GLU A 48 4.85 9.72 14.79
CA GLU A 48 5.89 10.00 15.78
C GLU A 48 5.31 10.16 17.20
N LYS A 49 4.25 10.97 17.36
CA LYS A 49 3.60 11.15 18.66
C LYS A 49 2.96 9.87 19.17
N ILE A 50 2.34 9.09 18.27
CA ILE A 50 1.79 7.78 18.64
C ILE A 50 2.91 6.87 19.11
N HIS A 51 4.06 6.85 18.44
CA HIS A 51 5.23 6.09 18.85
C HIS A 51 5.74 6.51 20.25
N GLU A 52 5.83 7.82 20.50
CA GLU A 52 6.28 8.37 21.79
C GLU A 52 5.34 8.01 22.94
N GLU A 53 4.03 8.12 22.75
CA GLU A 53 3.04 7.88 23.81
C GLU A 53 2.76 6.39 24.03
N THR A 54 2.54 5.64 22.94
CA THR A 54 2.14 4.22 23.05
C THR A 54 3.35 3.28 23.15
N GLY A 55 4.55 3.75 22.83
CA GLY A 55 5.77 2.92 22.78
C GLY A 55 5.79 1.90 21.63
N VAL A 56 4.79 1.91 20.76
CA VAL A 56 4.69 0.98 19.62
C VAL A 56 5.63 1.43 18.50
N LYS A 57 6.37 0.51 17.90
CA LYS A 57 7.29 0.83 16.80
C LYS A 57 6.53 1.47 15.62
N GLU A 58 7.10 2.53 15.04
CA GLU A 58 6.54 3.21 13.87
C GLU A 58 6.19 2.25 12.71
N LYS A 59 7.03 1.23 12.48
CA LYS A 59 6.79 0.22 11.43
C LYS A 59 5.49 -0.57 11.64
N ILE A 60 5.14 -0.87 12.90
CA ILE A 60 3.91 -1.59 13.26
C ILE A 60 2.72 -0.64 13.10
N ILE A 61 2.85 0.60 13.58
CA ILE A 61 1.82 1.64 13.42
C ILE A 61 1.48 1.84 11.93
N LEU A 62 2.50 2.02 11.09
CA LEU A 62 2.33 2.17 9.64
C LEU A 62 1.67 0.94 9.00
N ARG A 63 2.02 -0.28 9.44
CA ARG A 63 1.37 -1.51 8.95
C ARG A 63 -0.11 -1.53 9.34
N MET A 64 -0.44 -1.17 10.57
CA MET A 64 -1.81 -1.14 11.07
C MET A 64 -2.67 -0.15 10.28
N ILE A 65 -2.16 1.06 10.04
CA ILE A 65 -2.82 2.06 9.17
C ILE A 65 -3.04 1.49 7.77
N LYS A 66 -2.00 0.88 7.15
CA LYS A 66 -2.09 0.30 5.80
C LYS A 66 -3.04 -0.90 5.71
N SER A 67 -3.23 -1.61 6.80
CA SER A 67 -4.17 -2.74 6.91
C SER A 67 -5.62 -2.31 7.15
N GLY A 68 -5.84 -1.02 7.46
CA GLY A 68 -7.18 -0.48 7.74
C GLY A 68 -7.75 -0.91 9.09
N ARG A 69 -6.91 -1.42 10.00
CA ARG A 69 -7.32 -1.83 11.36
C ARG A 69 -7.54 -0.65 12.31
N LEU A 70 -6.86 0.47 12.07
CA LEU A 70 -7.09 1.70 12.82
C LEU A 70 -8.24 2.50 12.20
N LEU A 71 -9.25 2.80 12.99
CA LEU A 71 -10.40 3.62 12.58
C LEU A 71 -9.93 5.07 12.38
N VAL A 72 -9.66 5.43 11.12
CA VAL A 72 -9.50 6.82 10.66
C VAL A 72 -10.90 7.37 10.36
N ASP A 73 -11.80 7.36 11.35
CA ASP A 73 -13.18 7.79 11.18
C ASP A 73 -13.31 9.30 11.39
N GLY A 74 -12.86 10.12 10.43
CA GLY A 74 -13.17 11.56 10.30
C GLY A 74 -12.73 12.52 11.43
N VAL A 75 -12.55 12.03 12.64
CA VAL A 75 -12.18 12.72 13.88
C VAL A 75 -10.71 12.48 14.19
N SER A 76 -10.20 11.27 13.90
CA SER A 76 -8.82 10.81 14.09
C SER A 76 -7.99 11.02 12.81
N MET A 77 -7.25 12.12 12.69
CA MET A 77 -6.33 12.34 11.56
C MET A 77 -4.91 11.89 11.92
N ILE A 78 -4.45 10.79 11.30
CA ILE A 78 -3.07 10.32 11.41
C ILE A 78 -2.28 10.74 10.18
N SER A 79 -1.21 11.51 10.34
CA SER A 79 -0.31 11.83 9.22
C SER A 79 0.79 10.79 9.07
N TYR A 80 0.95 10.25 7.87
CA TYR A 80 2.01 9.30 7.51
C TYR A 80 2.58 9.61 6.11
N PRO A 81 3.82 9.24 5.81
CA PRO A 81 4.44 9.58 4.51
C PRO A 81 3.84 8.77 3.36
N CYS A 82 3.67 9.41 2.20
CA CYS A 82 3.31 8.77 0.94
C CYS A 82 4.40 7.79 0.46
N ASP A 83 4.02 6.57 0.07
CA ASP A 83 4.96 5.53 -0.38
C ASP A 83 5.72 5.91 -1.68
N MET A 84 5.21 6.88 -2.46
CA MET A 84 5.84 7.31 -3.71
C MET A 84 6.68 8.59 -3.60
N CYS A 85 6.28 9.54 -2.76
CA CYS A 85 6.90 10.86 -2.72
C CYS A 85 7.24 11.38 -1.32
N GLY A 86 6.88 10.65 -0.26
CA GLY A 86 7.16 11.02 1.13
C GLY A 86 6.30 12.16 1.69
N VAL A 87 5.42 12.77 0.89
CA VAL A 87 4.50 13.82 1.37
C VAL A 87 3.55 13.26 2.45
N PRO A 88 3.30 13.97 3.56
CA PRO A 88 2.36 13.51 4.58
C PRO A 88 0.94 13.41 4.01
N ILE A 89 0.35 12.22 4.17
CA ILE A 89 -1.01 11.87 3.80
C ILE A 89 -1.78 11.40 5.03
N TYR A 90 -3.10 11.55 4.97
CA TYR A 90 -4.02 11.15 6.03
C TYR A 90 -4.82 9.90 5.64
N GLU A 91 -4.96 9.66 4.33
CA GLU A 91 -5.76 8.58 3.77
C GLU A 91 -5.08 8.02 2.51
N GLY A 92 -5.29 6.72 2.26
CA GLY A 92 -4.74 6.01 1.11
C GLY A 92 -3.24 5.68 1.21
N ARG A 93 -2.70 4.97 0.23
CA ARG A 93 -1.26 4.63 0.20
C ARG A 93 -0.39 5.67 -0.49
N ILE A 94 -1.00 6.45 -1.37
CA ILE A 94 -0.34 7.45 -2.20
C ILE A 94 -1.12 8.74 -2.15
N CYS A 95 -0.43 9.88 -2.23
CA CYS A 95 -1.09 11.18 -2.27
C CYS A 95 -1.84 11.37 -3.60
N ALA A 96 -2.83 12.27 -3.61
CA ALA A 96 -3.62 12.59 -4.79
C ALA A 96 -2.76 13.04 -6.01
N LYS A 97 -1.60 13.66 -5.76
CA LYS A 97 -0.64 14.04 -6.81
C LYS A 97 -0.02 12.80 -7.48
N CYS A 98 0.44 11.83 -6.68
CA CYS A 98 1.00 10.59 -7.22
C CYS A 98 -0.05 9.76 -7.96
N GLY A 99 -1.27 9.66 -7.40
CA GLY A 99 -2.38 8.96 -8.08
C GLY A 99 -2.77 9.59 -9.41
N SER A 100 -2.81 10.93 -9.50
CA SER A 100 -3.12 11.63 -10.74
C SER A 100 -2.01 11.51 -11.79
N SER A 101 -0.74 11.57 -11.40
CA SER A 101 0.38 11.30 -12.30
C SER A 101 0.38 9.87 -12.85
N PHE A 102 0.10 8.89 -11.98
CA PHE A 102 0.04 7.49 -12.39
C PHE A 102 -1.11 7.23 -13.38
N THR A 103 -2.30 7.75 -13.10
CA THR A 103 -3.45 7.59 -14.01
C THR A 103 -3.22 8.26 -15.37
N LYS A 104 -2.49 9.38 -15.42
CA LYS A 104 -2.07 10.01 -16.69
C LYS A 104 -1.13 9.12 -17.49
N GLN A 105 -0.04 8.65 -16.88
CA GLN A 105 0.92 7.76 -17.53
C GLN A 105 0.25 6.48 -18.05
N VAL A 106 -0.62 5.87 -17.25
CA VAL A 106 -1.38 4.70 -17.66
C VAL A 106 -2.19 5.03 -18.92
N LYS A 107 -2.98 6.10 -18.93
CA LYS A 107 -3.78 6.51 -20.10
C LYS A 107 -2.95 6.75 -21.36
N GLU A 108 -1.77 7.33 -21.24
CA GLU A 108 -0.86 7.52 -22.39
C GLU A 108 -0.42 6.17 -22.98
N VAL A 109 -0.02 5.22 -22.14
CA VAL A 109 0.37 3.87 -22.58
C VAL A 109 -0.77 3.12 -23.28
N TRP A 110 -2.01 3.22 -22.78
CA TRP A 110 -3.17 2.61 -23.44
C TRP A 110 -3.42 3.25 -24.81
N ARG A 111 -3.31 4.58 -24.90
CA ARG A 111 -3.51 5.33 -26.15
C ARG A 111 -2.45 4.99 -27.21
N ASP A 112 -1.21 4.77 -26.80
CA ASP A 112 -0.13 4.33 -27.70
C ASP A 112 -0.34 2.89 -28.22
N LYS A 113 -0.90 2.00 -27.39
CA LYS A 113 -1.24 0.63 -27.82
C LYS A 113 -2.35 0.62 -28.87
N ASP A 114 -3.40 1.43 -28.71
CA ASP A 114 -4.48 1.54 -29.69
C ASP A 114 -3.94 2.04 -31.04
N ASN A 115 -3.01 3.01 -30.99
CA ASN A 115 -2.37 3.56 -32.18
C ASN A 115 -1.51 2.52 -32.91
N TYR A 116 -0.70 1.74 -32.18
CA TYR A 116 0.14 0.67 -32.75
C TYR A 116 -0.67 -0.50 -33.34
N GLY A 117 -1.83 -0.81 -32.76
CA GLY A 117 -2.78 -1.81 -33.28
C GLY A 117 -3.35 -1.40 -34.65
N SER A 118 -3.82 -0.14 -34.77
CA SER A 118 -4.37 0.40 -36.01
C SER A 118 -3.34 0.46 -37.16
N GLN A 119 -2.07 0.70 -36.84
CA GLN A 119 -0.99 0.83 -37.82
C GLN A 119 -0.60 -0.51 -38.47
N ARG A 120 -0.82 -1.64 -37.78
CA ARG A 120 -0.57 -2.99 -38.32
C ARG A 120 -1.71 -3.47 -39.23
N GLU A 121 -2.94 -3.07 -38.98
CA GLU A 121 -4.11 -3.46 -39.79
C GLU A 121 -4.10 -2.81 -41.19
N GLY A 122 -3.45 -1.65 -41.33
CA GLY A 122 -3.23 -0.97 -42.62
C GLY A 122 -2.01 -1.44 -43.43
N LEU A 123 -1.15 -2.31 -42.86
CA LEU A 123 0.09 -2.72 -43.50
C LEU A 123 -0.13 -3.98 -44.36
N ARG A 124 -0.59 -3.82 -45.60
CA ARG A 124 -0.55 -4.91 -46.61
C ARG A 124 0.91 -5.25 -46.90
N MET A 125 1.38 -6.37 -46.35
CA MET A 125 2.69 -6.93 -46.67
C MET A 125 2.67 -7.41 -48.13
N TYR A 126 3.39 -6.75 -49.03
CA TYR A 126 3.67 -7.34 -50.35
C TYR A 126 4.70 -8.45 -50.18
N SER A 127 4.32 -9.70 -50.49
CA SER A 127 5.29 -10.79 -50.53
C SER A 127 6.25 -10.55 -51.70
N LYS A 128 7.49 -11.03 -51.58
CA LYS A 128 8.54 -10.89 -52.61
C LYS A 128 8.19 -11.57 -53.95
N ASP A 129 7.08 -12.30 -54.01
CA ASP A 129 6.57 -12.97 -55.20
C ASP A 129 5.85 -12.04 -56.18
N ASP A 130 5.36 -10.87 -55.74
CA ASP A 130 4.63 -9.90 -56.58
C ASP A 130 5.53 -8.98 -57.43
N LEU A 131 6.85 -8.99 -57.20
CA LEU A 131 7.83 -8.08 -57.84
C LEU A 131 8.58 -8.69 -59.03
N LYS A 132 8.26 -9.92 -59.43
CA LYS A 132 8.85 -10.57 -60.62
C LYS A 132 7.81 -10.70 -61.72
N LYS A 133 7.65 -9.65 -62.51
CA LYS A 133 7.13 -9.74 -63.87
C LYS A 133 7.95 -8.88 -64.80
#